data_AF-A0A1V3WJP4-F1
#
_entry.id   AF-A0A1V3WJP4-F1
#
_cell.length_a   1.000
_cell.length_b   1.000
_cell.length_c   1.000
_cell.angle_alpha   90.00
_cell.angle_beta   90.00
_cell.angle_gamma   90.00
#
_symmetry.space_group_name_H-M   'P 1'
#
loop_
_entity.id
_entity.type
_entity.pdbx_description
1 polymer ?
#
loop_
_entity_poly.entity_id
_entity_poly.type
_entity_poly.pdbx_seq_one_letter_code
_entity_poly.pdbx_strand_id
1 'polypeptide(L)'
;MVMRVLRDDAAVTGVLVLSPRGVGIISAPSVILATGGLGQLYSATTNPDGSTADGIALALWAGVAVSDLEFIQFHPTMLYAVGSGGRCPLVSEALRGEGAKLLDRQGRSITAGVHPMGDLAPRDVVAAAIDARMRATGDPCVYLDARGIDGFESRFPTVTASCRAVGIDPVRRPIPVVPGAHYSCGGVVTDVFGQTELPGCSPPVRLPAPGCTAPIGWPPTACSKASWSAGGPEGCGRACGGSRTAPRKLA
;
A
#
# COMPACT_ATOMS: atom_id res chain seq x y z
N MET A 1 10.14 -18.35 -3.47
CA MET A 1 9.23 -17.54 -4.33
C MET A 1 8.12 -18.43 -4.83
N VAL A 2 6.86 -17.99 -4.80
CA VAL A 2 5.75 -18.73 -5.40
C VAL A 2 5.68 -18.37 -6.88
N MET A 3 5.59 -19.38 -7.76
CA MET A 3 5.58 -19.19 -9.21
C MET A 3 4.19 -19.38 -9.82
N ARG A 4 3.36 -20.24 -9.23
CA ARG A 4 2.03 -20.56 -9.73
C ARG A 4 1.14 -21.12 -8.64
N VAL A 5 -0.14 -20.76 -8.64
CA VAL A 5 -1.19 -21.48 -7.90
C VAL A 5 -1.58 -22.71 -8.71
N LEU A 6 -1.49 -23.89 -8.10
CA LEU A 6 -1.90 -25.14 -8.71
C LEU A 6 -3.38 -25.38 -8.41
N ARG A 7 -4.13 -25.82 -9.42
CA ARG A 7 -5.55 -26.12 -9.33
C ARG A 7 -5.91 -27.28 -10.25
N ASP A 8 -7.00 -27.96 -9.93
CA ASP A 8 -7.74 -28.79 -10.89
C ASP A 8 -8.96 -28.01 -11.41
N ASP A 9 -9.94 -28.72 -11.97
CA ASP A 9 -11.17 -28.12 -12.48
C ASP A 9 -12.07 -27.57 -11.36
N ALA A 10 -11.91 -28.04 -10.12
CA ALA A 10 -12.80 -27.74 -9.00
C ALA A 10 -12.18 -26.81 -7.94
N ALA A 11 -10.88 -26.93 -7.65
CA ALA A 11 -10.27 -26.23 -6.53
C ALA A 11 -8.75 -26.05 -6.64
N VAL A 12 -8.20 -25.22 -5.76
CA VAL A 12 -6.76 -25.16 -5.50
C VAL A 12 -6.26 -26.49 -4.93
N THR A 13 -5.10 -26.93 -5.43
CA THR A 13 -4.42 -28.15 -4.96
C THR A 13 -3.05 -27.87 -4.35
N GLY A 14 -2.54 -26.63 -4.49
CA GLY A 14 -1.28 -26.21 -3.88
C GLY A 14 -0.60 -25.06 -4.62
N VAL A 15 0.72 -25.00 -4.52
CA VAL A 15 1.55 -24.00 -5.19
C VAL A 15 2.84 -24.60 -5.76
N LEU A 16 3.28 -24.08 -6.91
CA LEU A 16 4.62 -24.29 -7.44
C LEU A 16 5.55 -23.24 -6.83
N VAL A 17 6.68 -23.68 -6.26
CA VAL A 17 7.65 -22.80 -5.59
C VAL A 17 9.05 -22.95 -6.17
N LEU A 18 9.76 -21.83 -6.27
CA LEU A 18 11.20 -21.78 -6.51
C LEU A 18 11.93 -21.51 -5.18
N SER A 19 12.93 -22.34 -4.90
CA SER A 19 13.83 -22.22 -3.74
C SER A 19 15.29 -22.38 -4.17
N PRO A 20 16.27 -22.12 -3.29
CA PRO A 20 17.68 -22.41 -3.57
C PRO A 20 17.96 -23.89 -3.91
N ARG A 21 17.05 -24.81 -3.54
CA ARG A 21 17.13 -26.25 -3.85
C ARG A 21 16.47 -26.62 -5.19
N GLY A 22 15.97 -25.63 -5.94
CA GLY A 22 15.24 -25.83 -7.18
C GLY A 22 13.72 -25.66 -7.04
N VAL A 23 13.02 -26.14 -8.06
CA VAL A 23 11.55 -26.09 -8.18
C VAL A 23 10.92 -27.22 -7.37
N GLY A 24 9.85 -26.92 -6.65
CA GLY A 24 9.08 -27.90 -5.88
C GLY A 24 7.59 -27.58 -5.84
N ILE A 25 6.81 -28.55 -5.36
CA ILE A 25 5.37 -28.42 -5.17
C ILE A 25 5.09 -28.46 -3.67
N ILE A 26 4.26 -27.52 -3.20
CA ILE A 26 3.66 -27.59 -1.86
C ILE A 26 2.18 -27.88 -2.08
N SER A 27 1.76 -29.12 -1.81
CA SER A 27 0.36 -29.52 -1.87
C SER A 27 -0.39 -28.95 -0.66
N ALA A 28 -1.52 -28.28 -0.91
CA ALA A 28 -2.35 -27.72 0.14
C ALA A 28 -3.80 -27.63 -0.35
N PRO A 29 -4.80 -27.95 0.51
CA PRO A 29 -6.21 -27.81 0.16
C PRO A 29 -6.66 -26.34 0.15
N SER A 30 -5.82 -25.42 0.65
CA SER A 30 -6.09 -23.99 0.65
C SER A 30 -4.80 -23.18 0.56
N VAL A 31 -4.85 -22.05 -0.14
CA VAL A 31 -3.74 -21.13 -0.38
C VAL A 31 -4.20 -19.71 -0.07
N ILE A 32 -3.44 -19.02 0.79
CA ILE A 32 -3.69 -17.62 1.14
C ILE A 32 -2.71 -16.69 0.41
N LEU A 33 -3.20 -15.79 -0.43
CA LEU A 33 -2.42 -14.80 -1.18
C LEU A 33 -2.18 -13.52 -0.35
N ALA A 34 -1.21 -13.56 0.57
CA ALA A 34 -0.84 -12.44 1.45
C ALA A 34 0.46 -11.72 1.01
N THR A 35 0.57 -11.42 -0.28
CA THR A 35 1.84 -10.99 -0.91
C THR A 35 2.11 -9.48 -0.86
N GLY A 36 1.23 -8.70 -0.23
CA GLY A 36 1.34 -7.23 -0.25
C GLY A 36 0.80 -6.59 -1.53
N GLY A 37 1.26 -5.38 -1.82
CA GLY A 37 0.73 -4.53 -2.90
C GLY A 37 1.58 -4.51 -4.16
N LEU A 38 1.40 -3.45 -4.95
CA LEU A 38 2.02 -3.24 -6.27
C LEU A 38 2.86 -1.96 -6.39
N GLY A 39 3.24 -1.36 -5.25
CA GLY A 39 3.92 -0.06 -5.23
C GLY A 39 5.23 0.00 -6.03
N GLN A 40 5.92 -1.13 -6.18
CA GLN A 40 7.18 -1.22 -6.94
C GLN A 40 6.99 -1.16 -8.46
N LEU A 41 5.75 -1.07 -8.96
CA LEU A 41 5.48 -0.74 -10.37
C LEU A 41 5.70 0.76 -10.67
N TYR A 42 5.89 1.59 -9.65
CA TYR A 42 6.06 3.04 -9.77
C TYR A 42 7.47 3.48 -9.40
N SER A 43 7.95 4.56 -10.03
CA SER A 43 9.29 5.10 -9.82
C SER A 43 9.56 5.59 -8.39
N ALA A 44 8.51 6.04 -7.69
CA ALA A 44 8.54 6.42 -6.29
C ALA A 44 7.43 5.71 -5.53
N THR A 45 7.78 5.05 -4.43
CA THR A 45 6.81 4.37 -3.56
C THR A 45 7.25 4.36 -2.11
N THR A 46 6.33 4.32 -1.16
CA THR A 46 6.68 4.02 0.25
C THR A 46 6.80 2.53 0.53
N ASN A 47 6.41 1.71 -0.44
CA ASN A 47 6.22 0.28 -0.25
C ASN A 47 7.58 -0.42 -0.11
N PRO A 48 7.64 -1.53 0.67
CA PRO A 48 8.82 -2.38 0.70
C PRO A 48 9.11 -2.97 -0.68
N ASP A 49 10.33 -3.49 -0.86
CA ASP A 49 10.81 -4.03 -2.15
C ASP A 49 10.01 -5.26 -2.61
N GLY A 50 9.34 -5.95 -1.69
CA GLY A 50 8.47 -7.09 -1.99
C GLY A 50 7.07 -6.74 -2.51
N SER A 51 6.69 -5.46 -2.60
CA SER A 51 5.37 -5.04 -3.13
C SER A 51 5.37 -4.99 -4.66
N THR A 52 5.59 -6.16 -5.29
CA THR A 52 5.79 -6.35 -6.73
C THR A 52 4.55 -6.86 -7.48
N ALA A 53 3.39 -6.91 -6.81
CA ALA A 53 2.14 -7.44 -7.34
C ALA A 53 2.08 -8.97 -7.56
N ASP A 54 2.98 -9.75 -6.96
CA ASP A 54 3.09 -11.20 -7.16
C ASP A 54 1.74 -11.94 -6.96
N GLY A 55 1.01 -11.64 -5.88
CA GLY A 55 -0.28 -12.27 -5.60
C GLY A 55 -1.38 -11.90 -6.61
N ILE A 56 -1.35 -10.68 -7.14
CA ILE A 56 -2.28 -10.25 -8.20
C ILE A 56 -1.99 -11.03 -9.48
N ALA A 57 -0.70 -11.15 -9.85
CA ALA A 57 -0.29 -11.94 -11.00
C ALA A 57 -0.65 -13.42 -10.85
N LEU A 58 -0.41 -14.01 -9.67
CA LEU A 58 -0.76 -15.40 -9.36
C LEU A 58 -2.27 -15.64 -9.44
N ALA A 59 -3.09 -14.71 -8.96
CA ALA A 59 -4.55 -14.78 -9.05
C ALA A 59 -5.02 -14.74 -10.50
N LEU A 60 -4.54 -13.77 -11.28
CA LEU A 60 -4.84 -13.65 -12.71
C LEU A 60 -4.48 -14.92 -13.48
N TRP A 61 -3.30 -15.49 -13.22
CA TRP A 61 -2.87 -16.75 -13.86
C TRP A 61 -3.69 -17.96 -13.43
N ALA A 62 -4.29 -17.94 -12.23
CA ALA A 62 -5.19 -18.98 -11.75
C ALA A 62 -6.63 -18.83 -12.28
N GLY A 63 -6.91 -17.75 -13.04
CA GLY A 63 -8.23 -17.41 -13.55
C GLY A 63 -9.14 -16.78 -12.51
N VAL A 64 -8.57 -16.17 -11.46
CA VAL A 64 -9.32 -15.47 -10.41
C VAL A 64 -9.47 -13.99 -10.77
N ALA A 65 -10.69 -13.47 -10.63
CA ALA A 65 -11.01 -12.08 -10.88
C ALA A 65 -10.21 -11.10 -10.00
N VAL A 66 -9.85 -9.97 -10.60
CA VAL A 66 -9.26 -8.80 -9.95
C VAL A 66 -10.09 -7.57 -10.30
N SER A 67 -10.08 -6.55 -9.44
CA SER A 67 -10.85 -5.32 -9.65
C SER A 67 -10.08 -4.11 -9.14
N ASP A 68 -10.45 -2.93 -9.63
CA ASP A 68 -10.03 -1.63 -9.11
C ASP A 68 -8.51 -1.39 -9.13
N LEU A 69 -7.78 -2.06 -10.04
CA LEU A 69 -6.32 -1.98 -10.14
C LEU A 69 -5.83 -0.58 -10.57
N GLU A 70 -6.68 0.20 -11.23
CA GLU A 70 -6.44 1.58 -11.60
C GLU A 70 -6.47 2.53 -10.39
N PHE A 71 -7.09 2.14 -9.27
CA PHE A 71 -7.23 2.98 -8.09
C PHE A 71 -6.01 2.87 -7.18
N ILE A 72 -4.95 3.57 -7.57
CA ILE A 72 -3.73 3.71 -6.79
C ILE A 72 -3.74 5.05 -6.06
N GLN A 73 -3.63 5.00 -4.74
CA GLN A 73 -3.45 6.22 -3.95
C GLN A 73 -1.99 6.65 -4.01
N PHE A 74 -1.77 7.81 -4.63
CA PHE A 74 -0.50 8.51 -4.57
C PHE A 74 -0.45 9.38 -3.32
N HIS A 75 0.58 9.20 -2.48
CA HIS A 75 0.83 10.14 -1.40
C HIS A 75 1.58 11.36 -1.96
N PRO A 76 1.17 12.60 -1.64
CA PRO A 76 1.75 13.79 -2.26
C PRO A 76 3.20 14.08 -1.83
N THR A 77 3.59 13.62 -0.64
CA THR A 77 4.86 14.00 -0.02
C THR A 77 5.73 12.80 0.34
N MET A 78 6.40 12.20 -0.64
CA MET A 78 7.51 11.26 -0.41
C MET A 78 8.84 11.99 -0.50
N LEU A 79 9.78 11.70 0.40
CA LEU A 79 11.08 12.34 0.43
C LEU A 79 11.85 12.05 -0.87
N TYR A 80 12.24 13.10 -1.57
CA TYR A 80 13.04 13.01 -2.78
C TYR A 80 14.53 13.14 -2.45
N ALA A 81 15.32 12.16 -2.88
CA ALA A 81 16.78 12.25 -2.86
C ALA A 81 17.34 11.92 -4.24
N VAL A 82 18.36 12.66 -4.66
CA VAL A 82 19.00 12.44 -5.96
C VAL A 82 19.67 11.08 -5.95
N GLY A 83 19.37 10.24 -6.95
CA GLY A 83 19.93 8.89 -7.07
C GLY A 83 19.22 7.81 -6.25
N SER A 84 18.16 8.13 -5.49
CA SER A 84 17.32 7.12 -4.85
C SER A 84 16.18 6.70 -5.77
N GLY A 85 16.30 5.52 -6.40
CA GLY A 85 15.17 4.85 -7.06
C GLY A 85 14.44 3.91 -6.09
N GLY A 86 13.13 3.72 -6.28
CA GLY A 86 12.35 2.73 -5.51
C GLY A 86 11.74 3.30 -4.22
N ARG A 87 12.06 2.69 -3.07
CA ARG A 87 11.42 3.01 -1.79
C ARG A 87 11.85 4.37 -1.25
N CYS A 88 10.91 5.31 -1.19
CA CYS A 88 11.08 6.64 -0.63
C CYS A 88 10.47 6.73 0.78
N PRO A 89 11.17 7.30 1.77
CA PRO A 89 10.59 7.61 3.08
C PRO A 89 9.38 8.54 2.95
N LEU A 90 8.34 8.27 3.73
CA LEU A 90 7.15 9.10 3.78
C LEU A 90 7.42 10.38 4.59
N VAL A 91 7.10 11.54 4.02
CA VAL A 91 7.00 12.80 4.76
C VAL A 91 5.54 12.99 5.17
N SER A 92 5.28 12.90 6.47
CA SER A 92 3.91 12.80 7.01
C SER A 92 2.99 13.95 6.58
N GLU A 93 1.76 13.63 6.21
CA GLU A 93 0.68 14.59 5.96
C GLU A 93 0.41 15.50 7.17
N ALA A 94 0.72 15.04 8.39
CA ALA A 94 0.63 15.85 9.60
C ALA A 94 1.41 17.17 9.49
N LEU A 95 2.52 17.22 8.73
CA LEU A 95 3.27 18.46 8.52
C LEU A 95 2.43 19.53 7.80
N ARG A 96 1.62 19.13 6.80
CA ARG A 96 0.67 20.06 6.13
C ARG A 96 -0.38 20.56 7.13
N GLY A 97 -0.85 19.68 8.02
CA GLY A 97 -1.74 20.00 9.14
C GLY A 97 -1.15 21.02 10.13
N GLU A 98 0.16 20.98 10.33
CA GLU A 98 0.92 21.94 11.16
C GLU A 98 1.33 23.22 10.42
N GLY A 99 0.80 23.43 9.21
CA GLY A 99 1.00 24.67 8.46
C GLY A 99 2.17 24.64 7.47
N ALA A 100 2.83 23.51 7.26
CA ALA A 100 3.83 23.39 6.20
C ALA A 100 3.21 23.64 4.82
N LYS A 101 3.96 24.31 3.94
CA LYS A 101 3.48 24.78 2.63
C LYS A 101 4.14 24.04 1.48
N LEU A 102 3.36 23.66 0.46
CA LEU A 102 3.91 23.08 -0.77
C LEU A 102 4.28 24.20 -1.74
N LEU A 103 5.56 24.24 -2.11
CA LEU A 103 6.17 25.26 -2.96
C LEU A 103 6.88 24.63 -4.15
N ASP A 104 6.86 25.30 -5.29
CA ASP A 104 7.75 24.97 -6.41
C ASP A 104 9.20 25.43 -6.14
N ARG A 105 10.10 25.19 -7.09
CA ARG A 105 11.50 25.63 -7.02
C ARG A 105 11.67 27.15 -6.94
N GLN A 106 10.69 27.92 -7.41
CA GLN A 106 10.67 29.38 -7.37
C GLN A 106 9.98 29.95 -6.13
N GLY A 107 9.55 29.11 -5.18
CA GLY A 107 8.87 29.52 -3.94
C GLY A 107 7.37 29.84 -4.11
N ARG A 108 6.75 29.50 -5.24
CA ARG A 108 5.31 29.70 -5.49
C ARG A 108 4.51 28.52 -4.97
N SER A 109 3.36 28.79 -4.38
CA SER A 109 2.46 27.73 -3.88
C SER A 109 1.99 26.80 -4.99
N ILE A 110 2.04 25.49 -4.72
CA ILE A 110 1.56 24.44 -5.62
C ILE A 110 0.02 24.37 -5.64
N THR A 111 -0.60 24.64 -4.49
CA THR A 111 -2.04 24.41 -4.26
C THR A 111 -2.89 25.66 -4.41
N ALA A 112 -2.26 26.82 -4.64
CA ALA A 112 -2.96 28.08 -4.88
C ALA A 112 -3.88 27.98 -6.10
N GLY A 113 -5.17 28.27 -5.89
CA GLY A 113 -6.19 28.20 -6.94
C GLY A 113 -6.60 26.78 -7.37
N VAL A 114 -6.05 25.73 -6.76
CA VAL A 114 -6.37 24.34 -7.08
C VAL A 114 -7.60 23.85 -6.31
N HIS A 115 -7.63 24.08 -4.99
CA HIS A 115 -8.70 23.61 -4.11
C HIS A 115 -8.88 24.57 -2.93
N PRO A 116 -10.11 24.81 -2.42
CA PRO A 116 -10.36 25.73 -1.31
C PRO A 116 -9.56 25.41 -0.03
N MET A 117 -9.27 24.14 0.21
CA MET A 117 -8.47 23.68 1.37
C MET A 117 -6.95 23.85 1.18
N GLY A 118 -6.48 24.27 0.00
CA GLY A 118 -5.06 24.46 -0.30
C GLY A 118 -4.23 23.21 0.00
N ASP A 119 -3.18 23.37 0.81
CA ASP A 119 -2.30 22.27 1.22
C ASP A 119 -3.00 21.19 2.06
N LEU A 120 -4.21 21.41 2.56
CA LEU A 120 -5.01 20.41 3.30
C LEU A 120 -6.02 19.68 2.41
N ALA A 121 -6.02 19.92 1.10
CA ALA A 121 -6.88 19.22 0.16
C ALA A 121 -6.64 17.69 0.17
N PRO A 122 -7.62 16.90 -0.32
CA PRO A 122 -7.46 15.46 -0.48
C PRO A 122 -6.18 15.06 -1.22
N ARG A 123 -5.62 13.89 -0.85
CA ARG A 123 -4.29 13.45 -1.31
C ARG A 123 -4.17 13.37 -2.83
N ASP A 124 -5.21 12.88 -3.49
CA ASP A 124 -5.32 12.78 -4.94
C ASP A 124 -5.25 14.16 -5.59
N VAL A 125 -5.97 15.15 -5.06
CA VAL A 125 -5.94 16.54 -5.53
C VAL A 125 -4.54 17.15 -5.38
N VAL A 126 -3.92 16.99 -4.21
CA VAL A 126 -2.58 17.55 -3.95
C VAL A 126 -1.51 16.83 -4.79
N ALA A 127 -1.55 15.50 -4.89
CA ALA A 127 -0.61 14.73 -5.68
C ALA A 127 -0.70 15.07 -7.17
N ALA A 128 -1.92 15.23 -7.70
CA ALA A 128 -2.14 15.67 -9.08
C ALA A 128 -1.62 17.09 -9.34
N ALA A 129 -1.81 18.02 -8.39
CA ALA A 129 -1.28 19.38 -8.50
C ALA A 129 0.25 19.41 -8.53
N ILE A 130 0.91 18.58 -7.70
CA ILE A 130 2.36 18.43 -7.70
C ILE A 130 2.85 17.85 -9.03
N ASP A 131 2.23 16.76 -9.53
CA ASP A 131 2.60 16.15 -10.81
C ASP A 131 2.45 17.14 -11.97
N ALA A 132 1.29 17.81 -12.07
CA ALA A 132 1.04 18.82 -13.08
C ALA A 132 2.10 19.94 -13.05
N ARG A 133 2.50 20.37 -11.85
CA ARG A 133 3.54 21.39 -11.69
C ARG A 133 4.91 20.91 -12.15
N MET A 134 5.33 19.73 -11.73
CA MET A 134 6.61 19.13 -12.11
C MET A 134 6.71 18.93 -13.63
N ARG A 135 5.62 18.48 -14.26
CA ARG A 135 5.55 18.36 -15.73
C ARG A 135 5.64 19.71 -16.43
N ALA A 136 5.01 20.74 -15.88
CA ALA A 136 5.02 22.08 -16.48
C ALA A 136 6.39 22.78 -16.36
N THR A 137 7.15 22.55 -15.28
CA THR A 137 8.46 23.19 -15.08
C THR A 137 9.65 22.33 -15.50
N GLY A 138 9.47 21.02 -15.59
CA GLY A 138 10.57 20.06 -15.73
C GLY A 138 11.40 19.89 -14.44
N ASP A 139 10.92 20.41 -13.30
CA ASP A 139 11.61 20.23 -12.02
C ASP A 139 11.50 18.78 -11.52
N PRO A 140 12.57 18.20 -10.95
CA PRO A 140 12.57 16.80 -10.51
C PRO A 140 11.79 16.56 -9.19
N CYS A 141 11.47 17.63 -8.45
CA CYS A 141 10.71 17.58 -7.21
C CYS A 141 10.10 18.96 -6.90
N VAL A 142 9.17 18.98 -5.94
CA VAL A 142 8.69 20.20 -5.28
C VAL A 142 9.18 20.24 -3.84
N TYR A 143 8.83 21.26 -3.08
CA TYR A 143 9.33 21.47 -1.73
C TYR A 143 8.20 21.61 -0.72
N LEU A 144 8.27 20.88 0.38
CA LEU A 144 7.44 21.08 1.56
C LEU A 144 8.20 21.97 2.55
N ASP A 145 7.81 23.22 2.67
CA ASP A 145 8.39 24.18 3.60
C ASP A 145 7.77 24.04 4.98
N ALA A 146 8.53 23.41 5.89
CA ALA A 146 8.12 23.15 7.27
C ALA A 146 8.86 24.03 8.30
N ARG A 147 9.61 25.04 7.85
CA ARG A 147 10.50 25.85 8.71
C ARG A 147 9.76 26.68 9.77
N GLY A 148 8.47 26.95 9.57
CA GLY A 148 7.61 27.66 10.52
C GLY A 148 7.06 26.78 11.65
N ILE A 149 7.42 25.50 11.72
CA ILE A 149 6.93 24.58 12.76
C ILE A 149 7.91 24.56 13.93
N ASP A 150 7.46 25.07 15.08
CA ASP A 150 8.25 25.04 16.31
C ASP A 150 8.45 23.61 16.83
N GLY A 151 9.66 23.35 17.33
CA GLY A 151 10.02 22.03 17.89
C GLY A 151 9.96 20.89 16.87
N PHE A 152 10.17 21.18 15.57
CA PHE A 152 10.02 20.19 14.50
C PHE A 152 10.71 18.86 14.79
N GLU A 153 11.94 18.89 15.31
CA GLU A 153 12.72 17.67 15.54
C GLU A 153 12.14 16.75 16.61
N SER A 154 11.58 17.32 17.68
CA SER A 154 10.96 16.54 18.76
C SER A 154 9.58 16.03 18.36
N ARG A 155 8.86 16.78 17.53
CA ARG A 155 7.50 16.45 17.06
C ARG A 155 7.50 15.46 15.90
N PHE A 156 8.51 15.52 15.02
CA PHE A 156 8.63 14.70 13.82
C PHE A 156 9.99 13.97 13.72
N PRO A 157 10.41 13.21 14.76
CA PRO A 157 11.75 12.63 14.82
C PRO A 157 12.06 11.67 13.65
N THR A 158 11.07 10.91 13.18
CA THR A 158 11.21 10.00 12.02
C THR A 158 11.45 10.75 10.72
N VAL A 159 10.75 11.89 10.52
CA VAL A 159 10.95 12.73 9.31
C VAL A 159 12.31 13.41 9.40
N THR A 160 12.68 13.95 10.56
CA THR A 160 14.01 14.54 10.79
C THR A 160 15.13 13.57 10.49
N ALA A 161 15.04 12.33 11.00
CA ALA A 161 16.04 11.29 10.71
C ALA A 161 16.12 10.97 9.22
N SER A 162 14.97 10.84 8.55
CA SER A 162 14.90 10.56 7.12
C SER A 162 15.51 11.69 6.26
N CYS A 163 15.18 12.94 6.56
CA CYS A 163 15.76 14.10 5.89
C CYS A 163 17.28 14.19 6.11
N ARG A 164 17.75 14.00 7.34
CA ARG A 164 19.18 14.06 7.66
C ARG A 164 19.99 12.96 7.00
N ALA A 165 19.42 11.76 6.86
CA ALA A 165 20.07 10.65 6.16
C ALA A 165 20.41 10.98 4.70
N VAL A 166 19.71 11.95 4.09
CA VAL A 166 19.95 12.44 2.73
C VAL A 166 20.55 13.85 2.70
N GLY A 167 21.08 14.33 3.82
CA GLY A 167 21.77 15.62 3.91
C GLY A 167 20.86 16.86 3.96
N ILE A 168 19.58 16.69 4.33
CA ILE A 168 18.59 17.77 4.42
C ILE A 168 18.28 18.06 5.89
N ASP A 169 18.43 19.33 6.29
CA ASP A 169 17.96 19.83 7.58
C ASP A 169 16.57 20.47 7.40
N PRO A 170 15.48 19.81 7.85
CA PRO A 170 14.12 20.28 7.63
C PRO A 170 13.76 21.56 8.41
N VAL A 171 14.56 21.92 9.43
CA VAL A 171 14.37 23.17 10.21
C VAL A 171 14.95 24.37 9.46
N ARG A 172 15.97 24.13 8.62
CA ARG A 172 16.68 25.21 7.91
C ARG A 172 16.29 25.32 6.45
N ARG A 173 15.85 24.22 5.82
CA ARG A 173 15.61 24.14 4.38
C ARG A 173 14.27 23.42 4.10
N PRO A 174 13.52 23.87 3.07
CA PRO A 174 12.37 23.12 2.59
C PRO A 174 12.72 21.68 2.19
N ILE A 175 11.83 20.75 2.49
CA ILE A 175 12.02 19.31 2.27
C ILE A 175 11.63 18.99 0.82
N PRO A 176 12.55 18.50 -0.03
CA PRO A 176 12.20 18.08 -1.38
C PRO A 176 11.31 16.83 -1.35
N VAL A 177 10.22 16.88 -2.09
CA VAL A 177 9.21 15.82 -2.13
C VAL A 177 8.68 15.57 -3.53
N VAL A 178 8.20 14.35 -3.76
CA VAL A 178 7.53 13.90 -4.98
C VAL A 178 6.26 13.11 -4.63
N PRO A 179 5.25 13.08 -5.53
CA PRO A 179 4.14 12.17 -5.39
C PRO A 179 4.63 10.75 -5.71
N GLY A 180 4.11 9.75 -5.00
CA GLY A 180 4.47 8.35 -5.25
C GLY A 180 3.40 7.37 -4.79
N ALA A 181 3.48 6.14 -5.28
CA ALA A 181 2.48 5.10 -4.98
C ALA A 181 2.56 4.66 -3.52
N HIS A 182 1.47 4.82 -2.77
CA HIS A 182 1.42 4.49 -1.35
C HIS A 182 0.56 3.27 -1.07
N TYR A 183 -0.61 3.19 -1.72
CA TYR A 183 -1.59 2.15 -1.47
C TYR A 183 -2.32 1.74 -2.74
N SER A 184 -2.58 0.44 -2.91
CA SER A 184 -3.47 -0.11 -3.93
C SER A 184 -4.84 -0.32 -3.31
N CYS A 185 -5.86 0.35 -3.84
CA CYS A 185 -7.23 0.17 -3.38
C CYS A 185 -7.84 -1.13 -3.94
N GLY A 186 -7.50 -1.47 -5.19
CA GLY A 186 -7.91 -2.72 -5.82
C GLY A 186 -7.00 -3.91 -5.52
N GLY A 187 -7.37 -5.05 -6.08
CA GLY A 187 -6.69 -6.33 -5.89
C GLY A 187 -7.55 -7.52 -6.32
N VAL A 188 -7.26 -8.68 -5.71
CA VAL A 188 -8.02 -9.92 -5.94
C VAL A 188 -9.42 -9.79 -5.36
N VAL A 189 -10.44 -10.11 -6.15
CA VAL A 189 -11.85 -10.02 -5.74
C VAL A 189 -12.16 -11.12 -4.71
N THR A 190 -12.85 -10.73 -3.64
CA THR A 190 -13.34 -11.68 -2.63
C THR A 190 -14.70 -11.33 -2.07
N ASP A 191 -15.31 -12.32 -1.43
CA ASP A 191 -16.38 -12.08 -0.46
C ASP A 191 -15.85 -11.51 0.87
N VAL A 192 -16.76 -11.33 1.84
CA VAL A 192 -16.45 -10.81 3.19
C VAL A 192 -15.63 -11.76 4.07
N PHE A 193 -15.47 -13.02 3.65
CA PHE A 193 -14.64 -14.02 4.31
C PHE A 193 -13.27 -14.17 3.65
N GLY A 194 -12.97 -13.34 2.65
CA GLY A 194 -11.72 -13.41 1.89
C GLY A 194 -11.67 -14.58 0.91
N GLN A 195 -12.81 -15.18 0.55
CA GLN A 195 -12.87 -16.27 -0.43
C GLN A 195 -12.97 -15.69 -1.84
N THR A 196 -12.17 -16.24 -2.75
CA THR A 196 -12.29 -15.97 -4.18
C THR A 196 -13.31 -16.91 -4.81
N GLU A 197 -13.63 -16.68 -6.09
CA GLU A 197 -14.44 -17.63 -6.86
C GLU A 197 -13.76 -18.99 -7.10
N LEU A 198 -12.44 -19.08 -6.87
CA LEU A 198 -11.69 -20.33 -6.93
C LEU A 198 -11.66 -20.99 -5.52
N PRO A 199 -12.33 -22.13 -5.32
CA PRO A 199 -12.36 -22.79 -4.02
C PRO A 199 -10.96 -23.11 -3.50
N GLY A 200 -10.72 -22.76 -2.24
CA GLY A 200 -9.41 -22.92 -1.59
C GLY A 200 -8.40 -21.82 -1.93
N CYS A 201 -8.71 -20.83 -2.78
CA CYS A 201 -7.87 -19.64 -2.96
C CYS A 201 -8.49 -18.42 -2.27
N SER A 202 -7.70 -17.74 -1.44
CA SER A 202 -8.15 -16.58 -0.64
C SER A 202 -7.03 -15.56 -0.48
N PRO A 203 -7.20 -14.24 -0.65
CA PRO A 203 -6.31 -13.26 -0.03
C PRO A 203 -6.51 -13.22 1.51
N PRO A 204 -5.63 -12.56 2.27
CA PRO A 204 -5.79 -12.43 3.72
C PRO A 204 -7.08 -11.67 4.06
N VAL A 205 -7.77 -12.16 5.10
CA VAL A 205 -9.01 -11.57 5.61
C VAL A 205 -8.74 -10.23 6.29
N ARG A 206 -9.46 -9.19 5.85
CA ARG A 206 -9.89 -8.08 6.72
C ARG A 206 -11.40 -8.27 6.88
N LEU A 207 -11.91 -8.35 8.10
CA LEU A 207 -13.35 -8.18 8.35
C LEU A 207 -13.65 -6.68 8.26
N PRO A 208 -14.41 -6.17 7.27
CA PRO A 208 -15.10 -4.91 7.45
C PRO A 208 -16.40 -5.15 8.25
N ALA A 209 -16.83 -4.17 9.03
CA ALA A 209 -18.21 -4.14 9.49
C ALA A 209 -19.15 -4.16 8.26
N PRO A 210 -20.30 -4.86 8.31
CA PRO A 210 -21.25 -4.87 7.20
C PRO A 210 -21.66 -3.43 6.84
N GLY A 211 -21.43 -3.03 5.59
CA GLY A 211 -21.79 -1.71 5.05
C GLY A 211 -20.63 -0.83 4.54
N CYS A 212 -19.38 -1.27 4.59
CA CYS A 212 -18.24 -0.49 4.05
C CYS A 212 -17.90 -0.86 2.59
N THR A 213 -18.71 -0.43 1.64
CA THR A 213 -18.19 -0.07 0.30
C THR A 213 -17.62 1.34 0.44
N ALA A 214 -16.31 1.48 0.66
CA ALA A 214 -15.72 2.82 0.78
C ALA A 214 -15.72 3.49 -0.61
N PRO A 215 -16.50 4.56 -0.84
CA PRO A 215 -16.33 5.38 -2.02
C PRO A 215 -15.02 6.18 -1.87
N ILE A 216 -14.56 6.71 -3.00
CA ILE A 216 -13.39 7.60 -3.13
C ILE A 216 -13.35 8.63 -1.98
N GLY A 217 -12.23 8.70 -1.25
CA GLY A 217 -11.88 9.85 -0.41
C GLY A 217 -11.78 9.66 1.11
N TRP A 218 -11.92 8.44 1.66
CA TRP A 218 -11.74 8.26 3.11
C TRP A 218 -10.26 8.11 3.54
N PRO A 219 -9.83 8.79 4.63
CA PRO A 219 -8.49 8.60 5.16
C PRO A 219 -8.36 7.17 5.75
N PRO A 220 -7.32 6.39 5.41
CA PRO A 220 -7.18 5.00 5.87
C PRO A 220 -6.86 4.86 7.36
N THR A 221 -6.79 5.95 8.12
CA THR A 221 -6.44 5.95 9.54
C THR A 221 -7.46 5.26 10.43
N ALA A 222 -8.71 5.04 9.98
CA ALA A 222 -9.70 4.31 10.77
C ALA A 222 -9.44 2.79 10.83
N CYS A 223 -8.60 2.23 9.95
CA CYS A 223 -8.54 0.77 9.81
C CYS A 223 -7.11 0.17 9.76
N SER A 224 -6.05 0.97 9.65
CA SER A 224 -4.71 0.43 9.35
C SER A 224 -3.72 0.31 10.52
N LYS A 225 -3.87 1.06 11.62
CA LYS A 225 -2.87 1.01 12.71
C LYS A 225 -3.08 -0.08 13.77
N ALA A 226 -4.28 -0.65 13.89
CA ALA A 226 -4.61 -1.56 15.01
C ALA A 226 -4.80 -3.05 14.63
N SER A 227 -4.84 -3.39 13.34
CA SER A 227 -5.47 -4.66 12.90
C SER A 227 -4.52 -5.72 12.35
N TRP A 228 -3.24 -5.39 12.10
CA TRP A 228 -2.25 -6.38 11.63
C TRP A 228 -1.82 -7.37 12.73
N SER A 229 -2.08 -7.08 14.00
CA SER A 229 -1.65 -7.90 15.14
C SER A 229 -2.72 -8.88 15.68
N ALA A 230 -3.95 -8.89 15.14
CA ALA A 230 -5.08 -9.57 15.81
C ALA A 230 -5.90 -10.58 14.97
N GLY A 231 -5.67 -10.71 13.66
CA GLY A 231 -6.45 -11.62 12.80
C GLY A 231 -5.78 -12.97 12.56
N GLY A 232 -5.97 -13.93 13.48
CA GLY A 232 -5.48 -15.31 13.33
C GLY A 232 -6.25 -16.14 12.30
N PRO A 233 -5.76 -17.36 11.97
CA PRO A 233 -6.25 -18.25 10.88
C PRO A 233 -7.66 -18.87 11.08
N GLU A 234 -8.43 -18.43 12.07
CA GLU A 234 -9.66 -19.11 12.52
C GLU A 234 -10.84 -19.01 11.54
N GLY A 235 -10.86 -18.01 10.65
CA GLY A 235 -11.90 -17.87 9.61
C GLY A 235 -11.78 -18.93 8.50
N CYS A 236 -10.55 -19.25 8.10
CA CYS A 236 -10.27 -20.21 7.03
C CYS A 236 -10.52 -21.66 7.48
N GLY A 237 -10.23 -21.98 8.76
CA GLY A 237 -10.41 -23.32 9.32
C GLY A 237 -11.86 -23.81 9.38
N ARG A 238 -12.86 -22.92 9.42
CA ARG A 238 -14.28 -23.30 9.45
C ARG A 238 -14.84 -23.64 8.07
N ALA A 239 -14.32 -23.03 7.00
CA ALA A 239 -14.76 -23.30 5.63
C ALA A 239 -14.28 -24.68 5.12
N CYS A 240 -13.15 -25.17 5.63
CA CYS A 240 -12.59 -26.49 5.27
C CYS A 240 -13.17 -27.67 6.08
N GLY A 241 -13.95 -27.41 7.13
CA GLY A 241 -14.42 -28.40 8.10
C GLY A 241 -15.69 -29.15 7.70
N GLY A 242 -15.72 -29.74 6.51
CA GLY A 242 -16.91 -30.35 5.90
C GLY A 242 -16.96 -31.87 5.85
N SER A 243 -16.52 -32.62 6.87
CA SER A 243 -16.97 -34.01 7.11
C SER A 243 -16.56 -34.50 8.50
N ARG A 244 -17.50 -34.52 9.46
CA ARG A 244 -17.30 -35.19 10.75
C ARG A 244 -17.66 -36.67 10.64
N THR A 245 -16.68 -37.55 10.77
CA THR A 245 -16.91 -38.91 11.29
C THR A 245 -16.22 -39.02 12.64
N ALA A 246 -17.03 -39.03 13.70
CA ALA A 246 -16.57 -39.22 15.06
C ALA A 246 -16.10 -40.68 15.27
N PRO A 247 -14.95 -40.95 15.91
CA PRO A 247 -14.65 -42.29 16.37
C PRO A 247 -15.45 -42.58 17.65
N ARG A 248 -16.21 -43.68 17.60
CA ARG A 248 -16.88 -44.29 18.75
C ARG A 248 -15.84 -44.60 19.84
N LYS A 249 -16.16 -44.23 21.08
CA LYS A 249 -15.52 -44.78 22.29
C LYS A 249 -15.82 -46.28 22.37
N LEU A 250 -14.81 -47.09 22.62
CA LEU A 250 -14.93 -48.41 23.22
C LEU A 250 -13.90 -48.54 24.35
N ALA A 251 -14.39 -49.14 25.44
CA ALA A 251 -13.84 -49.46 26.75
C ALA A 251 -12.31 -49.39 26.94
#